data_AF-A0A8T5S106-F1
#
_entry.id   AF-A0A8T5S106-F1
#
_cell.length_a   1.000
_cell.length_b   1.000
_cell.length_c   1.000
_cell.angle_alpha   90.00
_cell.angle_beta   90.00
_cell.angle_gamma   90.00
#
_symmetry.space_group_name_H-M   'P 1'
#
loop_
_entity.id
_entity.type
_entity.pdbx_description
1 polymer ?
#
loop_
_entity_poly.entity_id
_entity_poly.type
_entity_poly.pdbx_seq_one_letter_code
_entity_poly.pdbx_strand_id
1 'polypeptide(L)'
;MNELELSNENRYILCNFIDQNSERFNLKKDIYDISNGVSLNQLFLFAYSKARTNNLIPKLYSEYVNTVNALSQKIDTHANFS
;
A
#
# COMPACT_ATOMS: atom_id res chain seq x y z
N MET A 1 -13.91 7.79 8.48
CA MET A 1 -12.83 7.78 7.47
C MET A 1 -13.34 8.45 6.21
N ASN A 2 -12.64 9.45 5.69
CA ASN A 2 -13.01 10.15 4.46
C ASN A 2 -12.21 9.67 3.23
N GLU A 3 -12.59 10.11 2.04
CA GLU A 3 -11.97 9.66 0.77
C GLU A 3 -10.47 9.99 0.66
N LEU A 4 -10.05 11.13 1.21
CA LEU A 4 -8.65 11.56 1.22
C LEU A 4 -7.79 10.66 2.12
N GLU A 5 -8.31 10.30 3.30
CA GLU A 5 -7.66 9.35 4.22
C GLU A 5 -7.48 7.98 3.56
N LEU A 6 -8.54 7.47 2.90
CA LEU A 6 -8.48 6.22 2.14
C LEU A 6 -7.44 6.24 1.03
N SER A 7 -7.35 7.35 0.28
CA SER A 7 -6.35 7.52 -0.77
C SER A 7 -4.93 7.52 -0.21
N ASN A 8 -4.69 8.17 0.93
CA ASN A 8 -3.39 8.23 1.56
C ASN A 8 -2.97 6.88 2.15
N GLU A 9 -3.88 6.16 2.80
CA GLU A 9 -3.65 4.81 3.30
C GLU A 9 -3.31 3.86 2.15
N ASN A 10 -4.08 3.89 1.05
CA ASN A 10 -3.78 3.07 -0.13
C ASN A 10 -2.41 3.37 -0.73
N ARG A 11 -2.01 4.65 -0.77
CA ARG A 11 -0.67 5.05 -1.23
C ARG A 11 0.40 4.48 -0.30
N TYR A 12 0.20 4.59 1.01
CA TYR A 12 1.13 4.08 2.00
C TYR A 12 1.33 2.56 1.87
N ILE A 13 0.23 1.79 1.76
CA ILE A 13 0.28 0.33 1.55
C ILE A 13 1.15 -0.02 0.33
N LEU A 14 0.90 0.66 -0.79
CA LEU A 14 1.62 0.41 -2.03
C LEU A 14 3.10 0.77 -1.92
N CYS A 15 3.42 1.94 -1.34
CA CYS A 15 4.81 2.35 -1.11
C CYS A 15 5.53 1.36 -0.20
N ASN A 16 4.92 0.96 0.91
CA ASN A 16 5.51 -0.01 1.85
C ASN A 16 5.76 -1.37 1.17
N PHE A 17 4.79 -1.88 0.41
CA PHE A 17 4.99 -3.11 -0.36
C PHE A 17 6.15 -2.97 -1.36
N ILE A 18 6.23 -1.84 -2.07
CA ILE A 18 7.30 -1.62 -3.04
C ILE A 18 8.66 -1.54 -2.36
N ASP A 19 8.76 -0.81 -1.25
CA ASP A 19 9.98 -0.57 -0.51
C ASP A 19 10.55 -1.87 0.09
N GLN A 20 9.69 -2.67 0.74
CA GLN A 20 10.07 -3.98 1.30
C GLN A 20 10.55 -4.99 0.26
N ASN A 21 10.26 -4.76 -1.02
CA ASN A 21 10.68 -5.62 -2.12
C ASN A 21 11.58 -4.87 -3.12
N SER A 22 12.12 -3.71 -2.74
CA SER A 22 12.87 -2.79 -3.60
C SER A 22 14.09 -3.45 -4.26
N GLU A 23 14.84 -4.26 -3.52
CA GLU A 23 15.96 -5.05 -4.04
C GLU A 23 15.52 -5.98 -5.18
N ARG A 24 14.43 -6.73 -4.99
CA ARG A 24 13.86 -7.63 -6.00
C ARG A 24 13.30 -6.85 -7.19
N PHE A 25 12.83 -5.63 -6.97
CA PHE A 25 12.28 -4.77 -8.01
C PHE A 25 13.34 -3.97 -8.76
N ASN A 26 14.61 -4.06 -8.33
CA ASN A 26 15.76 -3.31 -8.82
C ASN A 26 15.49 -1.79 -8.79
N LEU A 27 14.92 -1.32 -7.69
CA LEU A 27 14.64 0.10 -7.48
C LEU A 27 15.87 0.80 -6.94
N LYS A 28 16.32 1.85 -7.67
CA LYS A 28 17.48 2.68 -7.31
C LYS A 28 17.10 3.95 -6.55
N LYS A 29 15.82 4.28 -6.51
CA LYS A 29 15.29 5.51 -5.90
C LYS A 29 14.30 5.13 -4.81
N ASP A 30 14.26 5.95 -3.76
CA ASP A 30 13.26 5.85 -2.71
C ASP A 30 11.85 5.99 -3.32
N ILE A 31 10.97 5.03 -3.05
CA ILE A 31 9.60 5.01 -3.58
C ILE A 31 8.75 6.14 -2.98
N TYR A 32 9.03 6.57 -1.75
CA TYR A 32 8.27 7.62 -1.08
C TYR A 32 8.48 8.97 -1.76
N ASP A 33 9.71 9.26 -2.18
CA ASP A 33 10.07 10.50 -2.92
C ASP A 33 9.36 10.60 -4.27
N ILE A 34 9.26 9.48 -5.00
CA ILE A 34 8.65 9.46 -6.34
C ILE A 34 7.13 9.27 -6.30
N SER A 35 6.59 8.76 -5.19
CA SER A 35 5.17 8.43 -5.10
C SER A 35 4.27 9.66 -5.25
N ASN A 36 4.65 10.80 -4.66
CA ASN A 36 3.85 12.04 -4.71
C ASN A 36 3.73 12.62 -6.12
N GLY A 37 4.62 12.25 -7.04
CA GLY A 37 4.59 12.65 -8.44
C GLY A 37 3.74 11.76 -9.36
N VAL A 38 3.17 10.67 -8.85
CA VAL A 38 2.37 9.71 -9.63
C VAL A 38 0.98 9.51 -9.04
N SER A 39 0.00 9.19 -9.90
CA SER A 39 -1.34 8.87 -9.44
C SER A 39 -1.37 7.54 -8.68
N LEU A 40 -2.38 7.36 -7.83
CA LEU A 40 -2.56 6.11 -7.09
C LEU A 40 -2.69 4.90 -8.03
N ASN A 41 -3.37 5.07 -9.17
CA ASN A 41 -3.51 4.01 -10.18
C ASN A 41 -2.18 3.66 -10.84
N GLN A 42 -1.32 4.64 -11.11
CA GLN A 42 0.02 4.38 -11.65
C GLN A 42 0.87 3.61 -10.63
N LEU A 43 0.79 3.99 -9.35
CA LEU A 43 1.49 3.30 -8.27
C LEU A 43 0.98 1.85 -8.11
N PHE A 44 -0.34 1.66 -8.19
CA PHE A 44 -0.96 0.34 -8.14
C PHE A 44 -0.52 -0.56 -9.30
N LEU A 45 -0.59 -0.06 -10.54
CA LEU A 45 -0.17 -0.81 -11.72
C LEU A 45 1.31 -1.20 -11.66
N PHE A 46 2.15 -0.31 -11.14
CA PHE A 46 3.56 -0.59 -10.90
C PHE A 46 3.73 -1.73 -9.88
N ALA A 47 3.12 -1.61 -8.70
CA ALA A 47 3.18 -2.63 -7.65
C ALA A 47 2.66 -3.98 -8.15
N TYR A 48 1.52 -4.00 -8.83
CA TYR A 48 0.90 -5.20 -9.38
C TYR A 48 1.80 -5.88 -10.42
N SER A 49 2.37 -5.12 -11.36
CA SER A 49 3.26 -5.66 -12.39
C SER A 49 4.52 -6.28 -11.79
N LYS A 50 5.13 -5.59 -10.81
CA LYS A 50 6.29 -6.10 -10.07
C LYS A 50 5.95 -7.32 -9.22
N ALA A 51 4.79 -7.32 -8.57
CA ALA A 51 4.31 -8.46 -7.81
C ALA A 51 4.09 -9.69 -8.70
N ARG A 52 3.45 -9.52 -9.87
CA ARG A 52 3.22 -10.60 -10.83
C ARG A 52 4.51 -11.22 -11.33
N THR A 53 5.48 -10.39 -11.72
CA THR A 53 6.77 -10.86 -12.25
C THR A 53 7.64 -11.57 -11.21
N ASN A 54 7.40 -11.33 -9.92
CA ASN A 54 8.16 -11.92 -8.81
C ASN A 54 7.36 -12.96 -8.00
N ASN A 55 6.18 -13.38 -8.47
CA ASN A 55 5.27 -14.29 -7.73
C ASN A 55 4.87 -13.79 -6.34
N LEU A 56 4.73 -12.46 -6.17
CA LEU A 56 4.37 -11.79 -4.91
C LEU A 56 2.93 -11.27 -4.87
N ILE A 57 2.06 -11.64 -5.83
CA ILE A 57 0.64 -11.24 -5.79
C ILE A 57 -0.04 -11.62 -4.47
N PRO A 58 0.15 -12.83 -3.89
CA PRO A 58 -0.44 -13.16 -2.60
C PRO A 58 0.02 -12.22 -1.48
N LYS A 59 1.30 -11.82 -1.50
CA LYS A 59 1.86 -10.87 -0.51
C LYS A 59 1.22 -9.50 -0.66
N LEU A 60 1.13 -8.97 -1.89
CA LEU A 60 0.47 -7.69 -2.16
C LEU A 60 -0.99 -7.69 -1.67
N TYR A 61 -1.73 -8.77 -1.95
CA TYR A 61 -3.10 -8.91 -1.46
C TYR A 61 -3.19 -8.97 0.07
N SER A 62 -2.27 -9.69 0.73
CA SER A 62 -2.25 -9.75 2.20
C SER A 62 -1.98 -8.40 2.86
N GLU A 63 -1.12 -7.55 2.26
CA GLU A 63 -0.88 -6.19 2.78
C GLU A 63 -2.16 -5.35 2.78
N TYR A 64 -2.95 -5.43 1.71
CA TYR A 64 -4.25 -4.78 1.64
C TYR A 64 -5.23 -5.31 2.68
N VAL A 65 -5.39 -6.64 2.79
CA VAL A 65 -6.31 -7.24 3.76
C VAL A 65 -5.91 -6.92 5.20
N ASN A 66 -4.62 -7.00 5.52
CA ASN A 66 -4.11 -6.69 6.85
C ASN A 66 -4.37 -5.23 7.21
N THR A 67 -4.17 -4.31 6.26
CA THR A 67 -4.39 -2.89 6.50
C THR A 67 -5.88 -2.59 6.67
N VAL A 68 -6.75 -3.17 5.83
CA VAL A 68 -8.21 -3.05 5.99
C VAL A 68 -8.66 -3.58 7.35
N ASN A 69 -8.14 -4.73 7.78
CA ASN A 69 -8.46 -5.30 9.10
C ASN A 69 -7.99 -4.38 10.24
N ALA A 70 -6.78 -3.85 10.15
CA ALA A 70 -6.23 -2.93 11.15
C ALA A 70 -7.04 -1.62 11.23
N LEU A 71 -7.49 -1.09 10.10
CA LEU A 71 -8.36 0.09 10.04
C LEU A 71 -9.74 -0.20 10.65
N SER A 72 -10.35 -1.33 10.31
CA SER A 72 -11.63 -1.75 10.89
C SER A 72 -11.55 -1.89 12.41
N GLN A 73 -10.48 -2.52 12.93
CA GLN A 73 -10.27 -2.65 14.38
C GLN A 73 -10.06 -1.30 15.08
N LYS A 74 -9.40 -0.33 14.44
CA LYS A 74 -9.27 1.04 14.98
C LYS A 74 -10.63 1.72 15.10
N ILE A 75 -11.51 1.55 14.11
CA ILE A 75 -12.87 2.11 14.12
C ILE A 75 -13.67 1.53 15.29
N ASP A 76 -13.63 0.20 15.47
CA ASP A 76 -14.31 -0.47 16.57
C ASP A 76 -13.79 0.00 17.94
N THR A 77 -12.47 0.21 18.06
CA THR A 77 -11.87 0.72 19.30
C THR A 77 -12.35 2.14 19.61
N HIS A 78 -12.41 3.03 18.62
CA HIS A 78 -12.89 4.41 18.83
C HIS A 78 -14.38 4.50 19.16
N ALA A 79 -15.22 3.64 18.56
CA ALA A 79 -16.66 3.60 18.84
C ALA A 79 -16.99 3.09 20.26
N ASN A 80 -16.12 2.24 20.83
CA ASN A 80 -16.30 1.69 22.18
C ASN A 80 -15.84 2.63 23.31
N PHE A 81 -15.18 3.75 22.99
CA PHE A 81 -14.72 4.75 23.96
C PHE A 81 -15.40 6.12 23.81
N SER A 82 -16.48 6.20 23.02
CA SER A 82 -17.33 7.38 22.81
C SER A 82 -18.75 7.14 23.30
#